data_AF-A0A2U8VW98-F1
#
_entry.id   AF-A0A2U8VW98-F1
#
_cell.length_a   1.000
_cell.length_b   1.000
_cell.length_c   1.000
_cell.angle_alpha   90.00
_cell.angle_beta   90.00
_cell.angle_gamma   90.00
#
_symmetry.space_group_name_H-M   'P 1'
#
loop_
_entity.id
_entity.type
_entity.pdbx_description
1 polymer ?
#
loop_
_entity_poly.entity_id
_entity_poly.type
_entity_poly.pdbx_seq_one_letter_code
_entity_poly.pdbx_strand_id
1 'polypeptide(L)' 'MSRISVRLAGDGTHAVIQGNDPVVSGLTLDEAENYLTFIRASARVRRTRRLPEALRRQGERPA' A
#
# COMPACT_ATOMS: atom_id res chain seq x y z
N MET A 1 -7.18 -4.90 -0.98
CA MET A 1 -6.11 -4.11 -0.34
C MET A 1 -6.62 -3.68 1.01
N SER A 2 -5.91 -3.99 2.09
CA SER A 2 -6.26 -3.46 3.43
C SER A 2 -6.24 -1.93 3.37
N ARG A 3 -7.19 -1.29 4.07
CA ARG A 3 -7.32 0.17 4.10
C ARG A 3 -6.06 0.77 4.75
N ILE A 4 -5.35 1.62 4.01
CA ILE A 4 -4.18 2.36 4.51
C ILE A 4 -4.57 3.82 4.70
N SER A 5 -4.28 4.37 5.89
CA SER A 5 -4.65 5.73 6.28
C SER A 5 -3.61 6.35 7.20
N VAL A 6 -3.55 7.68 7.22
CA VAL A 6 -2.81 8.44 8.23
C VAL A 6 -3.69 8.62 9.47
N ARG A 7 -3.10 8.51 10.67
CA ARG A 7 -3.74 8.86 11.95
C ARG A 7 -2.80 9.75 12.77
N LEU A 8 -3.38 10.72 13.46
CA LEU A 8 -2.67 11.54 14.45
C LEU A 8 -2.33 10.67 15.67
N ALA A 9 -1.09 10.77 16.14
CA ALA A 9 -0.61 10.17 17.38
C ALA A 9 -0.76 11.17 18.54
N GLY A 10 -0.79 10.66 19.77
CA GLY A 10 -0.99 11.46 20.98
C GLY A 10 0.16 12.41 21.33
N ASP A 11 1.29 12.30 20.63
CA ASP A 11 2.51 13.08 20.81
C ASP A 11 2.67 14.22 19.77
N GLY A 12 1.64 14.46 18.96
CA GLY A 12 1.66 15.45 17.88
C GLY A 12 2.31 14.96 16.58
N THR A 13 2.78 13.71 16.54
CA THR A 13 3.23 13.06 15.31
C THR A 13 2.08 12.33 14.60
N HIS A 14 2.37 11.72 13.46
CA HIS A 14 1.44 10.97 12.64
C HIS A 14 1.98 9.57 12.39
N ALA A 15 1.06 8.63 12.23
CA ALA A 15 1.33 7.25 11.90
C ALA A 15 0.57 6.84 10.64
N VAL A 16 1.20 6.00 9.82
CA VAL A 16 0.53 5.33 8.70
C VAL A 16 0.07 3.96 9.19
N ILE A 17 -1.23 3.74 9.15
CA ILE A 17 -1.91 2.55 9.67
C ILE A 17 -2.39 1.70 8.49
N GLN A 18 -2.17 0.40 8.54
CA GLN A 18 -2.72 -0.57 7.60
C GLN A 18 -3.68 -1.50 8.35
N GLY A 19 -4.98 -1.34 8.11
CA GLY A 19 -5.99 -2.01 8.93
C GLY A 19 -5.98 -1.45 10.35
N ASN A 20 -5.54 -2.26 11.32
CA ASN A 20 -5.39 -1.85 12.72
C ASN A 20 -3.93 -1.69 13.14
N ASP A 21 -2.97 -2.07 12.29
CA ASP A 21 -1.56 -2.13 12.65
C ASP A 21 -0.81 -0.88 12.14
N PRO A 22 0.02 -0.25 12.99
CA PRO A 22 0.91 0.81 12.54
C PRO A 22 2.04 0.25 11.69
N VAL A 23 2.18 0.78 10.47
CA VAL A 23 3.27 0.45 9.54
C VAL A 23 4.49 1.31 9.86
N VAL A 24 4.27 2.58 10.18
CA VAL A 24 5.29 3.56 10.57
C VAL A 24 4.64 4.62 11.45
N SER A 25 5.41 5.19 12.38
CA SER A 25 4.98 6.20 13.35
C SER A 25 6.09 7.25 13.55
N GLY A 26 5.77 8.35 14.25
CA GLY A 26 6.74 9.42 14.52
C GLY A 26 6.95 10.38 13.34
N LEU A 27 6.01 10.46 12.40
CA LEU A 27 6.12 11.30 11.21
C LEU A 27 5.47 12.67 11.44
N THR A 28 5.94 13.70 10.75
CA THR A 28 5.11 14.89 10.51
C THR A 28 3.92 14.54 9.60
N LEU A 29 2.91 15.41 9.52
CA LEU A 29 1.74 15.19 8.65
C LEU A 29 2.18 15.01 7.18
N ASP A 30 3.02 15.91 6.68
CA ASP A 30 3.51 15.90 5.30
C ASP A 30 4.29 14.62 4.97
N GLU A 31 5.14 14.17 5.90
CA GLU A 31 5.88 12.91 5.75
C GLU A 31 4.92 11.70 5.71
N ALA A 32 3.89 11.68 6.56
CA ALA A 32 2.90 10.61 6.58
C ALA A 32 2.07 10.54 5.29
N GLU A 33 1.67 11.69 4.73
CA GLU A 33 0.96 11.76 3.45
C GLU A 33 1.82 11.35 2.26
N ASN A 34 3.09 11.77 2.25
CA ASN A 34 4.08 11.36 1.26
C ASN A 34 4.30 9.85 1.32
N TYR A 35 4.47 9.28 2.52
CA TYR A 35 4.61 7.85 2.71
C TYR A 35 3.38 7.07 2.23
N LEU A 36 2.17 7.53 2.59
CA LEU A 36 0.91 6.93 2.13
C LEU A 36 0.83 6.89 0.59
N THR A 37 1.22 8.00 -0.05
CA THR A 37 1.24 8.10 -1.51
C THR A 37 2.22 7.12 -2.14
N PHE A 38 3.43 7.03 -1.59
CA PHE A 38 4.45 6.07 -2.03
C PHE A 38 3.96 4.61 -1.93
N ILE A 39 3.31 4.23 -0.84
CA ILE A 39 2.79 2.87 -0.66
C ILE A 39 1.69 2.56 -1.68
N ARG A 40 0.77 3.52 -1.92
CA ARG A 40 -0.29 3.36 -2.93
C ARG A 40 0.30 3.20 -4.34
N ALA A 41 1.29 4.02 -4.70
CA ALA A 41 1.99 3.92 -5.97
C ALA A 41 2.72 2.57 -6.12
N SER A 42 3.43 2.14 -5.07
CA SER A 42 4.13 0.85 -5.03
C SER A 42 3.16 -0.34 -5.19
N ALA A 43 2.01 -0.30 -4.53
CA ALA A 43 0.98 -1.33 -4.66
C ALA A 43 0.40 -1.37 -6.08
N ARG A 44 0.22 -0.21 -6.72
CA ARG A 44 -0.21 -0.12 -8.13
C ARG A 44 0.80 -0.75 -9.07
N VAL A 45 2.09 -0.46 -8.90
CA VAL A 45 3.17 -1.04 -9.73
C VAL A 45 3.25 -2.56 -9.55
N ARG A 46 3.13 -3.06 -8.32
CA ARG A 46 3.08 -4.51 -8.07
C ARG A 46 1.88 -5.18 -8.75
N ARG A 47 0.74 -4.50 -8.80
CA ARG A 47 -0.47 -5.00 -9.48
C ARG A 47 -0.31 -5.01 -11.00
N THR A 48 0.35 -4.01 -11.59
CA THR A 48 0.54 -3.94 -13.06
C THR A 48 1.66 -4.82 -13.58
N ARG A 49 2.69 -5.11 -12.78
CA ARG A 49 3.77 -6.05 -13.15
C ARG A 49 3.38 -7.52 -13.03
N ARG A 50 2.32 -7.85 -12.28
CA ARG A 50 1.72 -9.18 -12.36
C ARG A 50 0.81 -9.18 -13.58
N LEU A 51 1.16 -9.98 -14.60
CA LEU A 51 0.21 -10.34 -15.66
C LEU A 51 -1.11 -10.72 -14.96
N PRO A 52 -2.26 -10.12 -15.34
CA PRO A 52 -3.56 -10.56 -14.85
C PRO A 52 -3.62 -12.08 -14.90
N GLU A 53 -4.03 -12.74 -13.80
CA GLU A 53 -4.06 -14.21 -13.75
C GLU A 53 -4.86 -14.83 -14.91
N ALA A 54 -5.83 -14.07 -15.45
CA ALA A 54 -6.57 -14.38 -16.66
C ALA A 54 -5.69 -14.60 -17.91
N LEU A 55 -4.59 -13.84 -18.05
CA LEU A 55 -3.63 -14.01 -19.14
C LEU A 55 -2.62 -15.14 -18.88
N ARG A 56 -2.42 -15.53 -17.62
CA ARG A 56 -1.48 -16.61 -17.26
C ARG A 56 -2.06 -17.99 -17.57
N ARG A 57 -3.37 -18.19 -17.38
CA ARG A 57 -4.04 -19.48 -17.68
C ARG A 57 -4.26 -19.76 -19.17
N GLN A 58 -4.12 -18.76 -20.05
CA GLN A 58 -4.25 -18.98 -21.49
C GLN A 58 -3.01 -19.67 -22.12
N GLY A 59 -1.86 -19.64 -21.44
CA GLY A 59 -0.65 -20.35 -21.86
C GLY A 59 -0.54 -21.79 -21.35
N GLU A 60 -1.45 -22.24 -20.48
CA GLU A 60 -1.45 -23.58 -19.87
C GLU A 60 -2.56 -24.50 -20.45
N ARG A 61 -3.02 -24.24 -21.67
CA ARG A 61 -3.81 -25.25 -22.41
C ARG A 61 -2.84 -26.28 -22.99
N PRO A 62 -2.92 -27.57 -22.60
CA PRO A 62 -2.20 -28.61 -23.32
C PRO A 62 -2.78 -28.70 -24.74
N ALA A 63 -1.88 -28.85 -25.71
CA ALA A 63 -2.21 -29.10 -27.11
C ALA A 63 -2.99 -30.40 -27.29
#